data_AF-A0A317T3J3-F1
#
_entry.id   AF-A0A317T3J3-F1
#
_cell.length_a   1.000
_cell.length_b   1.000
_cell.length_c   1.000
_cell.angle_alpha   90.00
_cell.angle_beta   90.00
_cell.angle_gamma   90.00
#
_symmetry.space_group_name_H-M   'P 1'
#
loop_
_entity.id
_entity.type
_entity.pdbx_description
1 polymer ?
#
loop_
_entity_poly.entity_id
_entity_poly.type
_entity_poly.pdbx_seq_one_letter_code
_entity_poly.pdbx_strand_id
1 'polypeptide(L)'
;MQPTCSDNTLQACQGPSQFYQKAMITTPPADLHLPDLTFTPLPPTSELFLPAYTLLTDSVAQLRSTLTLSLLYSQPHLTLPPTLLTAVYLLRTQEYLSMTVILFTGYVIAVLSACGYLSYGYIERAEWMGSRSGLVATVGEDRKREVVGALWGEEVIGVVVFEREGGDGVIYGWTVRLRYRGKGVGRGLLEKVAGICGGRVRFAEDHVHSYRLPRIPAMFNEVFDKREAKAQTMLEDVLKSQ
;
A
#
# COMPACT_ATOMS: atom_id res chain seq x y z
N MET A 1 -34.61 -46.99 33.12
CA MET A 1 -34.04 -46.78 34.47
C MET A 1 -32.72 -46.05 34.30
N GLN A 2 -32.67 -44.83 34.83
CA GLN A 2 -31.53 -43.92 34.73
C GLN A 2 -30.36 -44.37 35.61
N PRO A 3 -29.11 -44.01 35.24
CA PRO A 3 -27.94 -44.13 36.09
C PRO A 3 -27.89 -42.99 37.13
N THR A 4 -27.50 -43.32 38.35
CA THR A 4 -27.18 -42.39 39.44
C THR A 4 -25.69 -42.04 39.39
N CYS A 5 -25.36 -40.75 39.32
CA CYS A 5 -24.01 -40.25 39.63
C CYS A 5 -24.15 -39.01 40.52
N SER A 6 -23.39 -39.02 41.62
CA SER A 6 -23.41 -38.09 42.75
C SER A 6 -22.59 -36.83 42.46
N ASP A 7 -23.04 -35.72 43.06
CA ASP A 7 -22.29 -34.57 43.59
C ASP A 7 -21.21 -33.89 42.73
N ASN A 8 -21.55 -32.72 42.19
CA ASN A 8 -21.01 -31.44 42.71
C ASN A 8 -21.66 -30.27 41.99
N THR A 9 -22.43 -29.48 42.73
CA THR A 9 -23.02 -28.22 42.26
C THR A 9 -22.30 -27.06 42.95
N LEU A 10 -22.13 -25.98 42.19
CA LEU A 10 -21.76 -24.60 42.57
C LEU A 10 -20.36 -24.15 42.16
N GLN A 11 -20.22 -23.72 40.91
CA GLN A 11 -19.70 -22.36 40.67
C GLN A 11 -20.03 -21.89 39.25
N ALA A 12 -21.15 -21.17 39.15
CA ALA A 12 -21.43 -20.27 38.05
C ALA A 12 -20.89 -18.88 38.38
N CYS A 13 -20.44 -18.18 37.33
CA CYS A 13 -20.35 -16.72 37.23
C CYS A 13 -19.19 -16.02 37.98
N GLN A 14 -18.01 -15.99 37.35
CA GLN A 14 -17.10 -14.83 37.49
C GLN A 14 -16.85 -14.22 36.12
N GLY A 15 -17.27 -12.96 35.97
CA GLY A 15 -17.21 -12.18 34.74
C GLY A 15 -15.81 -11.62 34.41
N PRO A 16 -15.68 -10.93 33.26
CA PRO A 16 -14.40 -10.63 32.61
C PRO A 16 -13.56 -9.50 33.26
N SER A 17 -13.93 -8.99 34.43
CA SER A 17 -13.28 -7.82 35.05
C SER A 17 -11.98 -8.14 35.82
N GLN A 18 -11.73 -9.38 36.22
CA GLN A 18 -10.51 -9.72 36.98
C GLN A 18 -9.24 -9.87 36.13
N PHE A 19 -9.35 -10.01 34.81
CA PHE A 19 -8.18 -10.09 33.93
C PHE A 19 -7.47 -8.75 33.74
N TYR A 20 -8.18 -7.63 33.85
CA TYR A 20 -7.57 -6.31 33.69
C TYR A 20 -6.76 -5.85 34.90
N GLN A 21 -7.07 -6.35 36.10
CA GLN A 21 -6.42 -5.85 37.31
C GLN A 21 -5.08 -6.54 37.63
N LYS A 22 -4.82 -7.72 37.04
CA LYS A 22 -3.56 -8.44 37.23
C LYS A 22 -2.41 -7.93 36.34
N ALA A 23 -2.69 -7.01 35.42
CA ALA A 23 -1.70 -6.46 34.48
C ALA A 23 -0.90 -5.24 35.01
N MET A 24 -1.20 -4.72 36.20
CA MET A 24 -0.59 -3.46 36.70
C MET A 24 0.48 -3.59 37.79
N ILE A 25 0.91 -4.80 38.17
CA ILE A 25 2.04 -4.98 39.10
C ILE A 25 2.86 -6.20 38.67
N THR A 26 3.65 -6.06 37.62
CA THR A 26 4.81 -6.92 37.37
C THR A 26 5.87 -6.05 36.75
N THR A 27 6.93 -5.79 37.52
CA THR A 27 8.19 -5.20 37.09
C THR A 27 8.59 -5.78 35.73
N PRO A 28 8.96 -4.96 34.73
CA PRO A 28 9.23 -5.47 33.39
C PRO A 28 10.38 -6.48 33.46
N PRO A 29 10.21 -7.71 32.94
CA PRO A 29 11.36 -8.55 32.65
C PRO A 29 12.19 -7.82 31.59
N ALA A 30 13.39 -7.43 31.97
CA ALA A 30 14.44 -7.10 31.03
C ALA A 30 14.64 -8.35 30.17
N ASP A 31 14.16 -8.28 28.92
CA ASP A 31 14.45 -9.13 27.75
C ASP A 31 13.22 -9.20 26.82
N LEU A 32 12.67 -8.04 26.46
CA LEU A 32 11.93 -7.93 25.20
C LEU A 32 12.98 -7.64 24.12
N HIS A 33 13.42 -8.68 23.41
CA HIS A 33 14.08 -8.53 22.11
C HIS A 33 13.04 -7.91 21.15
N LEU A 34 12.86 -6.58 21.20
CA LEU A 34 12.19 -5.88 20.11
C LEU A 34 13.07 -6.09 18.87
N PRO A 35 12.52 -6.57 17.75
CA PRO A 35 13.30 -6.71 16.54
C PRO A 35 13.75 -5.32 16.09
N ASP A 36 15.05 -5.08 16.01
CA ASP A 36 15.57 -3.81 15.55
C ASP A 36 15.34 -3.65 14.04
N LEU A 37 14.91 -2.44 13.66
CA LEU A 37 14.75 -2.06 12.27
C LEU A 37 16.11 -2.07 11.57
N THR A 38 16.33 -3.05 10.70
CA THR A 38 17.62 -3.23 10.01
C THR A 38 17.47 -2.92 8.53
N PHE A 39 18.45 -2.22 7.96
CA PHE A 39 18.51 -1.90 6.54
C PHE A 39 19.65 -2.67 5.88
N THR A 40 19.31 -3.71 5.13
CA THR A 40 20.29 -4.65 4.56
C THR A 40 20.22 -4.61 3.03
N PRO A 41 21.36 -4.63 2.32
CA PRO A 41 21.36 -4.89 0.88
C PRO A 41 20.86 -6.32 0.63
N LEU A 42 19.82 -6.46 -0.19
CA LEU A 42 19.22 -7.74 -0.56
C LEU A 42 19.72 -8.12 -1.95
N PRO A 43 20.74 -8.99 -2.06
CA PRO A 43 21.12 -9.54 -3.36
C PRO A 43 19.98 -10.40 -3.92
N PRO A 44 19.86 -10.53 -5.25
CA PRO A 44 18.80 -11.30 -5.90
C PRO A 44 18.82 -12.80 -5.55
N THR A 45 19.91 -13.30 -4.97
CA THR A 45 20.05 -14.68 -4.45
C THR A 45 19.43 -14.87 -3.05
N SER A 46 19.06 -13.79 -2.36
CA SER A 46 18.52 -13.89 -1.00
C SER A 46 17.04 -14.30 -1.00
N GLU A 47 16.64 -15.16 -0.07
CA GLU A 47 15.23 -15.54 0.16
C GLU A 47 14.33 -14.33 0.47
N LEU A 48 14.92 -13.25 0.99
CA LEU A 48 14.25 -11.99 1.35
C LEU A 48 13.99 -11.09 0.14
N PHE A 49 14.66 -11.33 -0.99
CA PHE A 49 14.50 -10.55 -2.22
C PHE A 49 13.10 -10.71 -2.81
N LEU A 50 12.58 -11.93 -2.88
CA LEU A 50 11.25 -12.19 -3.45
C LEU A 50 10.12 -11.49 -2.66
N PRO A 51 10.06 -11.58 -1.31
CA PRO A 51 9.12 -10.80 -0.51
C PRO A 51 9.26 -9.28 -0.70
N ALA A 52 10.48 -8.77 -0.78
CA ALA A 52 10.75 -7.35 -0.99
C ALA A 52 10.23 -6.90 -2.36
N TYR A 53 10.54 -7.64 -3.41
CA TYR A 53 10.08 -7.34 -4.76
C TYR A 53 8.55 -7.44 -4.87
N THR A 54 7.95 -8.43 -4.22
CA THR A 54 6.49 -8.60 -4.17
C THR A 54 5.82 -7.40 -3.50
N LEU A 55 6.42 -6.87 -2.43
CA LEU A 55 5.96 -5.66 -1.76
C LEU A 55 6.00 -4.44 -2.71
N LEU A 56 7.01 -4.35 -3.57
CA LEU A 56 7.09 -3.34 -4.64
C LEU A 56 5.99 -3.54 -5.69
N THR A 57 5.80 -4.75 -6.21
CA THR A 57 4.75 -5.04 -7.20
C THR A 57 3.35 -4.79 -6.64
N ASP A 58 3.11 -5.14 -5.38
CA ASP A 58 1.85 -4.88 -4.68
C ASP A 58 1.57 -3.39 -4.55
N SER A 59 2.61 -2.57 -4.36
CA SER A 59 2.45 -1.12 -4.29
C SER A 59 2.00 -0.52 -5.63
N VAL A 60 2.43 -1.10 -6.75
CA VAL A 60 1.94 -0.73 -8.11
C VAL A 60 0.50 -1.19 -8.30
N ALA A 61 0.18 -2.42 -7.87
CA ALA A 61 -1.19 -2.91 -7.91
C ALA A 61 -2.16 -2.03 -7.09
N GLN A 62 -1.70 -1.48 -5.96
CA GLN A 62 -2.45 -0.53 -5.13
C GLN A 62 -2.71 0.83 -5.80
N LEU A 63 -1.98 1.20 -6.86
CA LEU A 63 -2.24 2.43 -7.60
C LEU A 63 -3.63 2.40 -8.26
N ARG A 64 -4.06 1.22 -8.72
CA ARG A 64 -5.39 1.03 -9.34
C ARG A 64 -6.52 1.42 -8.41
N SER A 65 -6.55 0.88 -7.19
CA SER A 65 -7.63 1.16 -6.24
C SER A 65 -7.64 2.62 -5.80
N THR A 66 -6.46 3.24 -5.66
CA THR A 66 -6.34 4.68 -5.38
C THR A 66 -6.93 5.50 -6.54
N LEU A 67 -6.61 5.16 -7.78
CA LEU A 67 -7.11 5.86 -8.96
C LEU A 67 -8.64 5.72 -9.09
N THR A 68 -9.19 4.51 -8.96
CA THR A 68 -10.64 4.29 -9.05
C THR A 68 -11.40 5.15 -8.05
N LEU A 69 -10.89 5.26 -6.82
CA LEU A 69 -11.48 6.14 -5.82
C LEU A 69 -11.31 7.62 -6.18
N SER A 70 -10.11 8.03 -6.60
CA SER A 70 -9.85 9.41 -7.04
C SER A 70 -10.81 9.82 -8.17
N LEU A 71 -11.04 8.91 -9.12
CA LEU A 71 -11.93 9.10 -10.27
C LEU A 71 -13.40 9.19 -9.86
N LEU A 72 -13.83 8.34 -8.91
CA LEU A 72 -15.18 8.38 -8.37
C LEU A 72 -15.46 9.66 -7.56
N TYR A 73 -14.48 10.13 -6.78
CA TYR A 73 -14.66 11.30 -5.92
C TYR A 73 -14.58 12.64 -6.64
N SER A 74 -13.78 12.73 -7.70
CA SER A 74 -13.58 13.99 -8.43
C SER A 74 -14.70 14.34 -9.41
N GLN A 75 -15.60 13.40 -9.75
CA GLN A 75 -16.79 13.64 -10.58
C GLN A 75 -18.11 13.44 -9.83
N PRO A 76 -18.43 14.30 -8.84
CA PRO A 76 -19.70 14.20 -8.10
C PRO A 76 -20.93 14.42 -9.00
N HIS A 77 -20.78 15.13 -10.12
CA HIS A 77 -21.85 15.32 -11.10
C HIS A 77 -22.26 14.02 -11.81
N LEU A 78 -21.42 12.98 -11.81
CA LEU A 78 -21.76 11.70 -12.39
C LEU A 78 -22.54 10.83 -11.38
N THR A 79 -22.33 10.98 -10.07
CA THR A 79 -22.94 10.12 -9.06
C THR A 79 -24.16 10.76 -8.39
N LEU A 80 -24.16 12.07 -8.14
CA LEU A 80 -25.20 12.76 -7.38
C LEU A 80 -26.54 12.92 -8.13
N PRO A 81 -26.60 13.36 -9.40
CA PRO A 81 -27.87 13.53 -10.09
C PRO A 81 -28.70 12.23 -10.25
N PRO A 82 -28.11 11.09 -10.67
CA PRO A 82 -28.89 9.87 -10.84
C PRO A 82 -29.29 9.26 -9.49
N THR A 83 -28.44 9.33 -8.46
CA THR A 83 -28.82 8.88 -7.10
C THR A 83 -29.96 9.70 -6.53
N LEU A 84 -29.91 11.03 -6.68
CA LEU A 84 -30.98 11.94 -6.25
C LEU A 84 -32.27 11.70 -7.02
N LEU A 85 -32.19 11.56 -8.35
CA LEU A 85 -33.35 11.29 -9.19
C LEU A 85 -34.00 9.95 -8.82
N THR A 86 -33.21 8.89 -8.65
CA THR A 86 -33.67 7.59 -8.18
C THR A 86 -34.34 7.71 -6.81
N ALA A 87 -33.75 8.43 -5.86
CA ALA A 87 -34.32 8.62 -4.53
C ALA A 87 -35.68 9.36 -4.58
N VAL A 88 -35.77 10.44 -5.37
CA VAL A 88 -37.03 11.18 -5.57
C VAL A 88 -38.11 10.30 -6.21
N TYR A 89 -37.74 9.46 -7.17
CA TYR A 89 -38.67 8.56 -7.85
C TYR A 89 -39.19 7.44 -6.93
N LEU A 90 -38.31 6.86 -6.11
CA LEU A 90 -38.67 5.84 -5.12
C LEU A 90 -39.60 6.38 -4.02
N LEU A 91 -39.42 7.65 -3.61
CA LEU A 91 -40.27 8.29 -2.60
C LEU A 91 -41.64 8.72 -3.14
N ARG A 92 -41.77 8.98 -4.45
CA ARG A 92 -42.99 9.51 -5.06
C ARG A 92 -43.90 8.44 -5.64
N THR A 93 -43.35 7.35 -6.18
CA THR A 93 -44.10 6.36 -6.97
C THR A 93 -43.82 4.93 -6.51
N GLN A 94 -44.84 4.28 -5.93
CA GLN A 94 -44.78 2.88 -5.49
C GLN A 94 -45.01 1.87 -6.64
N GLU A 95 -45.53 2.32 -7.79
CA GLU A 95 -45.96 1.42 -8.86
C GLU A 95 -44.82 0.86 -9.72
N TYR A 96 -43.64 1.51 -9.73
CA TYR A 96 -42.52 1.15 -10.62
C TYR A 96 -41.18 0.98 -9.88
N LEU A 97 -41.21 0.45 -8.66
CA LEU A 97 -40.01 0.23 -7.84
C LEU A 97 -38.97 -0.67 -8.54
N SER A 98 -39.41 -1.80 -9.12
CA SER A 98 -38.51 -2.78 -9.74
C SER A 98 -37.72 -2.18 -10.91
N MET A 99 -38.38 -1.42 -11.78
CA MET A 99 -37.71 -0.77 -12.93
C MET A 99 -36.69 0.28 -12.48
N THR A 100 -37.03 1.05 -11.44
CA THR A 100 -36.16 2.10 -10.90
C THR A 100 -34.89 1.51 -10.28
N VAL A 101 -35.01 0.42 -9.53
CA VAL A 101 -33.87 -0.29 -8.93
C VAL A 101 -32.97 -0.93 -10.00
N ILE A 102 -33.55 -1.52 -11.05
CA ILE A 102 -32.79 -2.13 -12.15
C ILE A 102 -32.00 -1.06 -12.93
N LEU A 103 -32.62 0.08 -13.26
CA LEU A 103 -31.94 1.18 -13.94
C LEU A 103 -30.80 1.77 -13.11
N PHE A 104 -31.03 1.97 -11.82
CA PHE A 104 -29.98 2.45 -10.90
C PHE A 104 -28.81 1.47 -10.82
N THR A 105 -29.11 0.17 -10.70
CA THR A 105 -28.07 -0.88 -10.65
C THR A 105 -27.29 -0.93 -11.97
N GLY A 106 -27.97 -0.89 -13.11
CA GLY A 106 -27.33 -0.83 -14.43
C GLY A 106 -26.45 0.40 -14.61
N TYR A 107 -26.91 1.56 -14.13
CA TYR A 107 -26.14 2.79 -14.13
C TYR A 107 -24.85 2.67 -13.29
N VAL A 108 -24.96 2.16 -12.06
CA VAL A 108 -23.80 1.95 -11.18
C VAL A 108 -22.81 0.98 -11.85
N ILE A 109 -23.28 -0.13 -12.42
CA ILE A 109 -22.43 -1.09 -13.12
C ILE A 109 -21.75 -0.44 -14.34
N ALA A 110 -22.47 0.37 -15.11
CA ALA A 110 -21.91 1.06 -16.28
C ALA A 110 -20.80 2.06 -15.88
N VAL A 111 -21.02 2.85 -14.83
CA VAL A 111 -20.01 3.78 -14.30
C VAL A 111 -18.77 3.02 -13.79
N LEU A 112 -18.97 1.96 -13.00
CA LEU A 112 -17.87 1.15 -12.48
C LEU A 112 -17.10 0.44 -13.60
N SER A 113 -17.79 -0.02 -14.65
CA SER A 113 -17.17 -0.62 -15.84
C SER A 113 -16.30 0.40 -16.59
N ALA A 114 -16.79 1.62 -16.79
CA ALA A 114 -16.03 2.71 -17.41
C ALA A 114 -14.78 3.07 -16.57
N CYS A 115 -14.93 3.18 -15.25
CA CYS A 115 -13.80 3.40 -14.34
C CYS A 115 -12.78 2.25 -14.43
N GLY A 116 -13.27 1.01 -14.50
CA GLY A 116 -12.46 -0.19 -14.66
C GLY A 116 -11.63 -0.15 -15.95
N TYR A 117 -12.26 0.19 -17.07
CA TYR A 117 -11.63 0.34 -18.38
C TYR A 117 -10.52 1.41 -18.35
N LEU A 118 -10.79 2.57 -17.74
CA LEU A 118 -9.78 3.63 -17.60
C LEU A 118 -8.60 3.19 -16.73
N SER A 119 -8.83 2.38 -15.69
CA SER A 119 -7.78 1.90 -14.78
C SER A 119 -6.96 0.72 -15.30
N TYR A 120 -7.35 0.13 -16.43
CA TYR A 120 -6.77 -1.13 -16.94
C TYR A 120 -5.25 -1.06 -17.15
N GLY A 121 -4.71 0.08 -17.58
CA GLY A 121 -3.28 0.21 -17.84
C GLY A 121 -2.37 0.14 -16.59
N TYR A 122 -2.92 0.26 -15.37
CA TYR A 122 -2.16 -0.03 -14.14
C TYR A 122 -2.04 -1.55 -13.88
N ILE A 123 -3.01 -2.34 -14.33
CA ILE A 123 -2.98 -3.80 -14.22
C ILE A 123 -1.87 -4.34 -15.11
N GLU A 124 -1.85 -3.94 -16.38
CA GLU A 124 -0.83 -4.34 -17.34
C GLU A 124 0.58 -3.98 -16.84
N ARG A 125 0.76 -2.81 -16.23
CA ARG A 125 2.05 -2.42 -15.64
C ARG A 125 2.42 -3.27 -14.43
N ALA A 126 1.47 -3.59 -13.55
CA ALA A 126 1.72 -4.46 -12.41
C ALA A 126 2.06 -5.90 -12.85
N GLU A 127 1.37 -6.42 -13.86
CA GLU A 127 1.64 -7.73 -14.46
C GLU A 127 3.01 -7.76 -15.14
N TRP A 128 3.36 -6.72 -15.90
CA TRP A 128 4.69 -6.58 -16.49
C TRP A 128 5.78 -6.58 -15.42
N MET A 129 5.59 -5.82 -14.33
CA MET A 129 6.51 -5.81 -13.18
C MET A 129 6.62 -7.18 -12.51
N GLY A 130 5.51 -7.91 -12.35
CA GLY A 130 5.50 -9.27 -11.78
C GLY A 130 6.08 -10.35 -12.69
N SER A 131 6.22 -10.06 -13.99
CA SER A 131 6.81 -10.97 -14.97
C SER A 131 8.34 -11.01 -14.88
N ARG A 132 8.95 -12.11 -15.36
CA ARG A 132 10.40 -12.24 -15.50
C ARG A 132 11.01 -11.08 -16.30
N SER A 133 10.31 -10.60 -17.33
CA SER A 133 10.77 -9.47 -18.14
C SER A 133 10.84 -8.17 -17.35
N GLY A 134 9.85 -7.89 -16.47
CA GLY A 134 9.88 -6.74 -15.58
C GLY A 134 10.95 -6.87 -14.50
N LEU A 135 11.16 -8.07 -13.96
CA LEU A 135 12.23 -8.34 -13.00
C LEU A 135 13.61 -8.09 -13.61
N VAL A 136 13.86 -8.57 -14.83
CA VAL A 136 15.12 -8.31 -15.55
C VAL A 136 15.26 -6.83 -15.90
N ALA A 137 14.17 -6.15 -16.28
CA ALA A 137 14.21 -4.72 -16.56
C ALA A 137 14.42 -3.85 -15.30
N THR A 138 14.00 -4.33 -14.13
CA THR A 138 14.08 -3.58 -12.86
C THR A 138 15.33 -3.90 -12.06
N VAL A 139 15.80 -5.15 -12.03
CA VAL A 139 16.90 -5.65 -11.18
C VAL A 139 17.89 -6.53 -11.96
N GLY A 140 17.69 -6.75 -13.27
CA GLY A 140 18.55 -7.64 -14.06
C GLY A 140 20.02 -7.23 -14.06
N GLU A 141 20.89 -8.25 -14.16
CA GLU A 141 22.36 -8.19 -14.03
C GLU A 141 23.05 -7.21 -14.99
N ASP A 142 22.39 -6.87 -16.11
CA ASP A 142 22.86 -5.89 -17.10
C ASP A 142 22.78 -4.43 -16.59
N ARG A 143 21.95 -4.15 -15.57
CA ARG A 143 21.87 -2.86 -14.88
C ARG A 143 22.43 -3.00 -13.48
N LYS A 144 23.30 -2.07 -13.04
CA LYS A 144 23.98 -2.12 -11.72
C LYS A 144 23.03 -1.69 -10.60
N ARG A 145 21.87 -2.32 -10.52
CA ARG A 145 20.79 -1.96 -9.60
C ARG A 145 20.88 -2.77 -8.33
N GLU A 146 21.04 -2.05 -7.24
CA GLU A 146 21.10 -2.59 -5.89
C GLU A 146 19.73 -2.45 -5.24
N VAL A 147 19.32 -3.49 -4.50
CA VAL A 147 18.07 -3.50 -3.74
C VAL A 147 18.40 -3.47 -2.26
N VAL A 148 17.81 -2.54 -1.52
CA VAL A 148 17.93 -2.46 -0.06
C VAL A 148 16.56 -2.67 0.55
N GLY A 149 16.48 -3.63 1.47
CA GLY A 149 15.29 -3.94 2.23
C GLY A 149 15.35 -3.36 3.64
N ALA A 150 14.24 -2.83 4.12
CA ALA A 150 14.02 -2.59 5.55
C ALA A 150 13.37 -3.84 6.15
N LEU A 151 14.00 -4.41 7.17
CA LEU A 151 13.53 -5.59 7.88
C LEU A 151 13.15 -5.22 9.31
N TRP A 152 12.05 -5.80 9.77
CA TRP A 152 11.66 -5.80 11.17
C TRP A 152 11.69 -7.25 11.66
N GLY A 153 12.78 -7.63 12.33
CA GLY A 153 13.05 -9.05 12.62
C GLY A 153 13.30 -9.82 11.34
N GLU A 154 12.46 -10.82 11.06
CA GLU A 154 12.53 -11.62 9.82
C GLU A 154 11.56 -11.13 8.73
N GLU A 155 10.76 -10.10 9.01
CA GLU A 155 9.74 -9.61 8.09
C GLU A 155 10.24 -8.42 7.27
N VAL A 156 10.14 -8.49 5.94
CA VAL A 156 10.42 -7.34 5.06
C VAL A 156 9.28 -6.34 5.15
N ILE A 157 9.60 -5.11 5.54
CA ILE A 157 8.63 -4.02 5.75
C ILE A 157 8.78 -2.88 4.75
N GLY A 158 9.91 -2.78 4.06
CA GLY A 158 10.12 -1.80 3.01
C GLY A 158 11.22 -2.24 2.05
N VAL A 159 11.24 -1.63 0.87
CA VAL A 159 12.22 -1.91 -0.19
C VAL A 159 12.51 -0.65 -0.96
N VAL A 160 13.76 -0.49 -1.38
CA VAL A 160 14.21 0.51 -2.36
C VAL A 160 15.13 -0.16 -3.37
N VAL A 161 14.91 0.17 -4.64
CA VAL A 161 15.72 -0.22 -5.78
C VAL A 161 16.38 1.03 -6.29
N PHE A 162 17.71 1.05 -6.32
CA PHE A 162 18.50 2.19 -6.78
C PHE A 162 19.67 1.73 -7.64
N GLU A 163 20.19 2.63 -8.45
CA GLU A 163 21.38 2.44 -9.29
C GLU A 163 22.41 3.50 -8.96
N ARG A 164 23.69 3.16 -9.06
CA ARG A 164 24.76 4.16 -8.93
C ARG A 164 25.18 4.62 -10.33
N GLU A 165 24.84 5.86 -10.68
CA GLU A 165 25.22 6.50 -11.93
C GLU A 165 26.22 7.62 -11.65
N GLY A 166 27.48 7.46 -12.05
CA GLY A 166 28.46 8.55 -12.02
C GLY A 166 28.77 9.14 -10.63
N GLY A 167 28.47 8.42 -9.55
CA GLY A 167 28.61 8.91 -8.17
C GLY A 167 27.34 9.51 -7.58
N ASP A 168 26.22 9.46 -8.31
CA ASP A 168 24.88 9.77 -7.81
C ASP A 168 24.05 8.49 -7.69
N GLY A 169 23.18 8.43 -6.68
CA GLY A 169 22.22 7.35 -6.47
C GLY A 169 20.88 7.68 -7.14
N VAL A 170 20.45 6.85 -8.09
CA VAL A 170 19.18 7.02 -8.80
C VAL A 170 18.17 5.99 -8.30
N ILE A 171 17.12 6.44 -7.62
CA ILE A 171 16.06 5.58 -7.09
C ILE A 171 15.03 5.29 -8.17
N TYR A 172 14.89 4.02 -8.53
CA TYR A 172 13.92 3.53 -9.52
C TYR A 172 12.62 3.06 -8.89
N GLY A 173 12.64 2.58 -7.66
CA GLY A 173 11.44 2.10 -6.98
C GLY A 173 11.63 2.11 -5.49
N TRP A 174 10.59 2.48 -4.74
CA TRP A 174 10.63 2.43 -3.29
C TRP A 174 9.23 2.21 -2.76
N THR A 175 9.10 1.50 -1.64
CA THR A 175 7.81 1.36 -0.97
C THR A 175 8.00 0.87 0.45
N VAL A 176 7.01 1.15 1.28
CA VAL A 176 6.91 0.66 2.65
C VAL A 176 5.53 0.04 2.80
N ARG A 177 5.43 -1.06 3.54
CA ARG A 177 4.17 -1.70 3.90
C ARG A 177 3.25 -0.70 4.58
N LEU A 178 1.96 -0.75 4.21
CA LEU A 178 0.95 0.24 4.63
C LEU A 178 0.91 0.43 6.16
N ARG A 179 1.01 -0.67 6.92
CA ARG A 179 0.99 -0.67 8.41
C ARG A 179 2.19 0.04 9.06
N TYR A 180 3.27 0.23 8.31
CA TYR A 180 4.52 0.86 8.77
C TYR A 180 4.75 2.24 8.14
N ARG A 181 3.83 2.72 7.29
CA ARG A 181 3.88 4.10 6.76
C ARG A 181 3.61 5.09 7.88
N GLY A 182 4.28 6.24 7.83
CA GLY A 182 4.17 7.28 8.87
C GLY A 182 5.03 7.04 10.12
N LYS A 183 5.73 5.89 10.23
CA LYS A 183 6.63 5.58 11.35
C LYS A 183 8.11 5.93 11.09
N GLY A 184 8.40 6.69 10.04
CA GLY A 184 9.78 7.05 9.67
C GLY A 184 10.58 5.99 8.91
N VAL A 185 10.05 4.77 8.70
CA VAL A 185 10.75 3.68 7.97
C VAL A 185 11.21 4.12 6.58
N GLY A 186 10.37 4.85 5.84
CA GLY A 186 10.73 5.34 4.50
C GLY A 186 11.90 6.34 4.53
N ARG A 187 11.99 7.17 5.57
CA ARG A 187 13.10 8.11 5.75
C ARG A 187 14.41 7.36 5.99
N GLY A 188 14.43 6.41 6.94
CA GLY A 188 15.62 5.61 7.23
C GLY A 188 16.11 4.79 6.02
N LEU A 189 15.17 4.33 5.17
CA LEU A 189 15.48 3.64 3.93
C LEU A 189 16.21 4.57 2.93
N LEU A 190 15.76 5.83 2.80
CA LEU A 190 16.42 6.84 1.96
C LEU A 190 17.77 7.28 2.55
N GLU A 191 17.87 7.46 3.87
CA GLU A 191 19.12 7.77 4.58
C GLU A 191 20.17 6.68 4.33
N LYS A 192 19.76 5.40 4.38
CA LYS A 192 20.66 4.29 4.08
C LYS A 192 21.18 4.35 2.64
N VAL A 193 20.32 4.61 1.67
CA VAL A 193 20.72 4.75 0.25
C VAL A 193 21.65 5.95 0.06
N ALA A 194 21.35 7.08 0.70
CA ALA A 194 22.21 8.27 0.68
C ALA A 194 23.59 7.98 1.27
N GLY A 195 23.68 7.27 2.39
CA GLY A 195 24.94 6.84 2.98
C GLY A 195 25.73 5.87 2.09
N ILE A 196 25.04 5.01 1.34
CA ILE A 196 25.67 4.10 0.37
C ILE A 196 26.20 4.85 -0.87
N CYS A 197 25.47 5.87 -1.34
CA CYS A 197 25.77 6.61 -2.56
C CYS A 197 26.63 7.88 -2.32
N GLY A 198 26.99 8.20 -1.08
CA GLY A 198 27.81 9.37 -0.76
C GLY A 198 27.07 10.71 -0.83
N GLY A 199 25.76 10.71 -0.56
CA GLY A 199 24.99 11.94 -0.30
C GLY A 199 24.37 12.65 -1.51
N ARG A 200 24.53 12.16 -2.73
CA ARG A 200 23.79 12.66 -3.91
C ARG A 200 22.81 11.61 -4.39
N VAL A 201 21.54 11.78 -4.07
CA VAL A 201 20.47 10.82 -4.42
C VAL A 201 19.30 11.54 -5.07
N ARG A 202 18.74 10.97 -6.14
CA ARG A 202 17.60 11.51 -6.89
C ARG A 202 16.64 10.40 -7.28
N PHE A 203 15.36 10.72 -7.48
CA PHE A 203 14.42 9.80 -8.09
C PHE A 203 14.66 9.75 -9.61
N ALA A 204 14.53 8.57 -10.22
CA ALA A 204 14.53 8.42 -11.68
C ALA A 204 13.29 9.10 -12.28
N GLU A 205 13.38 9.65 -13.49
CA GLU A 205 12.21 10.19 -14.20
C GLU A 205 11.17 9.08 -14.47
N ASP A 206 11.65 7.90 -14.86
CA ASP A 206 10.85 6.69 -15.09
C ASP A 206 10.84 5.75 -13.88
N HIS A 207 10.63 6.29 -12.67
CA HIS A 207 10.49 5.45 -11.48
C HIS A 207 9.14 4.71 -11.46
N VAL A 208 9.07 3.63 -10.67
CA VAL A 208 7.89 2.74 -10.57
C VAL A 208 6.59 3.50 -10.25
N HIS A 209 6.69 4.62 -9.52
CA HIS A 209 5.54 5.45 -9.13
C HIS A 209 5.35 6.71 -10.00
N SER A 210 6.20 7.00 -10.99
CA SER A 210 5.97 8.13 -11.92
C SER A 210 4.98 7.80 -13.02
N TYR A 211 4.63 6.52 -13.20
CA TYR A 211 3.69 6.13 -14.25
C TYR A 211 2.34 6.82 -14.11
N ARG A 212 1.98 7.57 -15.15
CA ARG A 212 0.65 8.19 -15.33
C ARG A 212 0.00 7.61 -16.58
N LEU A 213 -1.30 7.37 -16.51
CA LEU A 213 -2.06 6.90 -17.66
C LEU A 213 -2.34 8.06 -18.63
N PRO A 214 -1.96 7.95 -19.91
CA PRO A 214 -2.14 9.05 -20.88
C PRO A 214 -3.61 9.34 -21.20
N ARG A 215 -4.50 8.36 -20.98
CA ARG A 215 -5.96 8.50 -21.22
C ARG A 215 -6.69 9.22 -20.09
N ILE A 216 -6.03 9.50 -18.97
CA ILE A 216 -6.65 10.07 -17.79
C ILE A 216 -6.26 11.55 -17.69
N PRO A 217 -7.23 12.47 -17.59
CA PRO A 217 -6.94 13.90 -17.40
C PRO A 217 -6.08 14.16 -16.16
N ALA A 218 -5.19 15.15 -16.24
CA ALA A 218 -4.23 15.46 -15.17
C ALA A 218 -4.87 15.72 -13.80
N MET A 219 -6.10 16.25 -13.76
CA MET A 219 -6.85 16.49 -12.53
C MET A 219 -7.04 15.23 -11.66
N PHE A 220 -7.10 14.04 -12.25
CA PHE A 220 -7.23 12.79 -11.48
C PHE A 220 -5.90 12.28 -10.95
N ASN A 221 -4.79 12.74 -11.54
CA ASN A 221 -3.43 12.37 -11.15
C ASN A 221 -2.92 13.17 -9.95
N GLU A 222 -3.63 14.24 -9.54
CA GLU A 222 -3.24 15.12 -8.45
C GLU A 222 -2.94 14.37 -7.14
N VAL A 223 -3.67 13.28 -6.85
CA VAL A 223 -3.42 12.44 -5.67
C VAL A 223 -2.04 11.76 -5.73
N PHE A 224 -1.61 11.32 -6.91
CA PHE A 224 -0.29 10.73 -7.11
C PHE A 224 0.79 11.80 -7.08
N ASP A 225 0.55 12.94 -7.71
CA ASP A 225 1.50 14.05 -7.76
C ASP A 225 1.77 14.61 -6.37
N LYS A 226 0.74 14.71 -5.50
CA LYS A 226 0.92 15.07 -4.08
C LYS A 226 1.76 14.04 -3.30
N ARG A 227 1.59 12.75 -3.58
CA ARG A 227 2.38 11.68 -2.93
C ARG A 227 3.84 11.71 -3.39
N GLU A 228 4.06 11.97 -4.67
CA GLU A 228 5.39 12.09 -5.26
C GLU A 228 6.12 13.34 -4.77
N ALA A 229 5.44 14.50 -4.74
CA ALA A 229 5.97 15.72 -4.16
C ALA A 229 6.38 15.51 -2.69
N LYS A 230 5.55 14.82 -1.89
CA LYS A 230 5.89 14.46 -0.50
C LYS A 230 7.12 13.56 -0.41
N ALA A 231 7.30 12.63 -1.36
CA ALA A 231 8.46 11.77 -1.43
C ALA A 231 9.74 12.56 -1.78
N GLN A 232 9.64 13.49 -2.73
CA GLN A 232 10.72 14.39 -3.11
C GLN A 232 11.12 15.29 -1.93
N THR A 233 10.17 15.93 -1.25
CA THR A 233 10.45 16.71 -0.04
C THR A 233 11.12 15.87 1.04
N MET A 234 10.67 14.62 1.26
CA MET A 234 11.30 13.72 2.21
C MET A 234 12.76 13.39 1.84
N LEU A 235 13.04 13.19 0.55
CA LEU A 235 14.40 12.96 0.07
C LEU A 235 15.27 14.20 0.27
N GLU A 236 14.79 15.39 -0.09
CA GLU A 236 15.50 16.65 0.14
C GLU A 236 15.80 16.89 1.62
N ASP A 237 14.85 16.59 2.50
CA ASP A 237 15.05 16.70 3.95
C ASP A 237 16.15 15.76 4.45
N VAL A 238 16.19 14.52 3.94
CA VAL A 238 17.26 13.55 4.25
C VAL A 238 18.61 14.06 3.79
N LEU A 239 18.69 14.59 2.57
CA LEU A 239 19.93 15.13 2.00
C LEU A 239 20.44 16.36 2.76
N LYS A 240 19.54 17.19 3.32
CA LYS A 240 19.91 18.35 4.16
C LYS A 240 20.38 17.96 5.55
N SER A 241 19.97 16.79 6.06
CA SER A 241 20.28 16.31 7.41
C SER A 241 21.60 15.52 7.53
N GLN A 242 22.21 15.18 6.39
CA GLN A 242 23.54 14.55 6.28
C GLN A 242 24.64 15.60 6.32
#